data_AF-A0A2T6ZV85-F1
#
_entry.id   AF-A0A2T6ZV85-F1
#
_cell.length_a   1.000
_cell.length_b   1.000
_cell.length_c   1.000
_cell.angle_alpha   90.00
_cell.angle_beta   90.00
_cell.angle_gamma   90.00
#
_symmetry.space_group_name_H-M   'P 1'
#
loop_
_entity.id
_entity.type
_entity.pdbx_description
1 polymer ?
#
loop_
_entity_poly.entity_id
_entity_poly.type
_entity_poly.pdbx_seq_one_letter_code
_entity_poly.pdbx_strand_id
1 'polypeptide(L)'
;MRLPKTPYPTPPEIRHAFALLSQRSTFKTFFDEHVSETVDWTAMGIDYPLAGHWHSREEFLRSAYEKLHSILDEDGLVLDVVDVHGGGIDEWAVVELKGRGRCRNGEYPYHDRLND
;
A
#
# COMPACT_ATOMS: atom_id res chain seq x y z
N MET A 1 31.74 -3.91 11.16
CA MET A 1 31.62 -2.93 10.07
C MET A 1 30.27 -2.24 10.23
N ARG A 2 30.22 -0.93 10.47
CA ARG A 2 28.96 -0.19 10.66
C ARG A 2 28.53 0.31 9.30
N LEU A 3 27.33 -0.07 8.84
CA LEU A 3 26.80 0.42 7.57
C LEU A 3 26.74 1.96 7.63
N PRO A 4 27.11 2.67 6.54
CA PRO A 4 27.01 4.12 6.51
C PRO A 4 25.55 4.53 6.75
N LYS A 5 25.35 5.51 7.63
CA LYS A 5 24.02 6.03 7.93
C LYS A 5 23.50 6.75 6.70
N THR A 6 22.40 6.27 6.13
CA THR A 6 21.76 6.89 4.97
C THR A 6 20.83 8.03 5.41
N PRO A 7 20.64 9.07 4.58
CA PRO A 7 19.71 10.16 4.89
C PRO A 7 18.23 9.71 4.87
N TYR A 8 17.92 8.67 4.08
CA TYR A 8 16.57 8.11 3.95
C TYR A 8 16.55 6.61 4.33
N PRO A 9 15.35 6.04 4.59
CA PRO A 9 15.20 4.61 4.86
C PRO A 9 15.78 3.76 3.72
N THR A 10 16.52 2.73 4.08
CA THR A 10 17.11 1.77 3.13
C THR A 10 16.03 0.85 2.53
N PRO A 11 16.27 0.20 1.38
CA PRO A 11 15.32 -0.75 0.79
C PRO A 11 14.82 -1.84 1.77
N PRO A 12 15.68 -2.43 2.64
CA PRO A 12 15.21 -3.37 3.66
C PRO A 12 14.27 -2.75 4.71
N GLU A 13 14.52 -1.51 5.14
CA GLU A 13 13.65 -0.79 6.08
C GLU A 13 12.30 -0.44 5.45
N ILE A 14 12.31 0.00 4.18
CA ILE A 14 11.08 0.25 3.42
C ILE A 14 10.29 -1.04 3.24
N ARG A 15 10.94 -2.14 2.84
CA ARG A 15 10.31 -3.46 2.74
C ARG A 15 9.67 -3.89 4.06
N HIS A 16 10.34 -3.64 5.19
CA HIS A 16 9.80 -3.95 6.51
C HIS A 16 8.54 -3.14 6.83
N ALA A 17 8.56 -1.82 6.56
CA ALA A 17 7.38 -0.98 6.73
C ALA A 17 6.19 -1.49 5.89
N PHE A 18 6.40 -1.72 4.59
CA PHE A 18 5.33 -2.19 3.69
C PHE A 18 4.87 -3.62 3.96
N ALA A 19 5.69 -4.47 4.61
CA ALA A 19 5.27 -5.82 5.01
C ALA A 19 4.09 -5.81 6.00
N LEU A 20 3.87 -4.71 6.73
CA LEU A 20 2.71 -4.53 7.60
C LEU A 20 1.37 -4.52 6.81
N LEU A 21 1.39 -4.29 5.50
CA LEU A 21 0.20 -4.35 4.64
C LEU A 21 -0.21 -5.78 4.25
N SER A 22 0.62 -6.78 4.54
CA SER A 22 0.33 -8.19 4.19
C SER A 22 -0.69 -8.86 5.12
N GLN A 23 -1.01 -8.21 6.25
CA GLN A 23 -1.97 -8.70 7.23
C GLN A 23 -2.91 -7.58 7.69
N ARG A 24 -4.19 -7.92 7.82
CA ARG A 24 -5.22 -6.98 8.29
C ARG A 24 -4.93 -6.43 9.70
N SER A 25 -4.38 -7.26 10.58
CA SER A 25 -4.05 -6.89 11.97
C SER A 25 -2.97 -5.80 12.06
N THR A 26 -2.06 -5.72 11.09
CA THR A 26 -0.95 -4.76 11.07
C THR A 26 -1.17 -3.60 10.11
N PHE A 27 -2.25 -3.62 9.34
CA PHE A 27 -2.57 -2.57 8.37
C PHE A 27 -2.59 -1.18 9.00
N LYS A 28 -3.25 -1.02 10.16
CA LYS A 28 -3.31 0.27 10.87
C LYS A 28 -1.92 0.77 11.27
N THR A 29 -1.04 -0.13 11.73
CA THR A 29 0.33 0.19 12.15
C THR A 29 1.13 0.83 11.01
N PHE A 30 0.96 0.37 9.77
CA PHE A 30 1.61 1.00 8.61
C PHE A 30 1.27 2.49 8.50
N PHE A 31 -0.02 2.82 8.56
CA PHE A 31 -0.46 4.21 8.43
C PHE A 31 -0.07 5.05 9.63
N ASP A 32 -0.18 4.51 10.84
CA ASP A 32 0.14 5.22 12.07
C ASP A 32 1.63 5.57 12.16
N GLU A 33 2.52 4.65 11.79
CA GLU A 33 3.97 4.76 12.02
C GLU A 33 4.78 5.22 10.80
N HIS A 34 4.28 4.97 9.57
CA HIS A 34 5.07 5.18 8.35
C HIS A 34 4.45 6.18 7.36
N VAL A 35 3.24 6.66 7.61
CA VAL A 35 2.57 7.64 6.74
C VAL A 35 2.34 8.95 7.48
N SER A 36 2.84 10.06 6.90
CA SER A 36 2.63 11.40 7.44
C SER A 36 1.16 11.76 7.53
N GLU A 37 0.75 12.50 8.57
CA GLU A 37 -0.60 13.03 8.70
C GLU A 37 -0.99 13.94 7.53
N THR A 38 -0.02 14.69 7.00
CA THR A 38 -0.18 15.64 5.88
C THR A 38 0.28 15.05 4.55
N VAL A 39 0.20 13.72 4.38
CA VAL A 39 0.54 13.09 3.11
C VAL A 39 -0.34 13.63 1.98
N ASP A 40 0.30 13.92 0.85
CA ASP A 40 -0.36 14.21 -0.42
C ASP A 40 -0.29 12.94 -1.27
N TRP A 41 -1.44 12.30 -1.51
CA TRP A 41 -1.51 10.97 -2.13
C TRP A 41 -2.47 10.97 -3.30
N THR A 42 -1.96 10.63 -4.48
CA THR A 42 -2.79 10.29 -5.66
C THR A 42 -2.86 8.77 -5.86
N ALA A 43 -4.06 8.22 -5.93
CA ALA A 43 -4.31 6.89 -6.49
C ALA A 43 -4.73 7.04 -7.95
N MET A 44 -3.91 6.50 -8.85
CA MET A 44 -4.10 6.61 -10.29
C MET A 44 -5.12 5.60 -10.81
N GLY A 45 -5.87 5.96 -11.85
CA GLY A 45 -6.83 5.10 -12.54
C GLY A 45 -7.90 5.92 -13.25
N ILE A 46 -8.42 5.41 -14.37
CA ILE A 46 -9.55 6.01 -15.09
C ILE A 46 -10.76 5.12 -14.78
N ASP A 47 -11.82 5.72 -14.21
CA ASP A 47 -13.08 5.04 -13.87
C ASP A 47 -13.00 3.91 -12.83
N TYR A 48 -12.00 3.93 -11.94
CA TYR A 48 -11.91 3.00 -10.83
C TYR A 48 -12.38 3.64 -9.51
N PRO A 49 -13.17 2.96 -8.66
CA PRO A 49 -13.68 3.52 -7.42
C PRO A 49 -12.59 4.08 -6.51
N LEU A 50 -11.40 3.46 -6.49
CA LEU A 50 -10.27 3.90 -5.67
C LEU A 50 -9.39 5.00 -6.29
N ALA A 51 -9.67 5.49 -7.50
CA ALA A 51 -8.94 6.63 -8.04
C ALA A 51 -9.29 7.92 -7.26
N GLY A 52 -8.31 8.80 -7.07
CA GLY A 52 -8.51 10.04 -6.34
C GLY A 52 -7.21 10.71 -5.87
N HIS A 53 -7.36 11.87 -5.26
CA HIS A 53 -6.27 12.66 -4.68
C HIS A 53 -6.71 13.15 -3.30
N TRP A 54 -5.87 12.94 -2.29
CA TRP A 54 -6.13 13.26 -0.89
C TRP A 54 -4.94 14.01 -0.30
N HIS A 55 -5.21 14.97 0.59
CA HIS A 55 -4.18 15.85 1.17
C HIS A 55 -3.90 15.54 2.65
N SER A 56 -4.44 14.42 3.15
CA SER A 56 -4.14 13.91 4.49
C SER A 56 -4.35 12.40 4.59
N ARG A 57 -3.68 11.80 5.56
CA ARG A 57 -3.81 10.37 5.88
C ARG A 57 -5.24 9.99 6.27
N GLU A 58 -5.90 10.84 7.06
CA GLU A 58 -7.27 10.62 7.52
C GLU A 58 -8.28 10.62 6.36
N GLU A 59 -8.14 11.60 5.46
CA GLU A 59 -9.01 11.73 4.28
C GLU A 59 -8.87 10.52 3.35
N PHE A 60 -7.63 10.08 3.12
CA PHE A 60 -7.34 8.86 2.37
C PHE A 60 -7.98 7.63 3.04
N LEU A 61 -7.72 7.40 4.33
CA LEU A 61 -8.20 6.20 5.04
C LEU A 61 -9.72 6.12 5.08
N ARG A 62 -10.41 7.24 5.35
CA ARG A 62 -11.87 7.31 5.34
C ARG A 62 -12.43 6.94 3.97
N SER A 63 -11.90 7.55 2.92
CA SER A 63 -12.33 7.30 1.54
C SER A 63 -12.04 5.86 1.10
N ALA A 64 -10.84 5.36 1.38
CA ALA A 64 -10.42 4.01 1.03
C ALA A 64 -11.25 2.96 1.78
N TYR A 65 -11.52 3.16 3.08
CA TYR A 65 -12.33 2.26 3.88
C TYR A 65 -13.76 2.14 3.33
N GLU A 66 -14.43 3.26 3.08
CA GLU A 66 -15.80 3.29 2.52
C GLU A 66 -15.87 2.53 1.19
N LYS A 67 -14.90 2.76 0.30
CA LYS A 67 -14.85 2.13 -1.02
C LYS A 67 -14.51 0.64 -0.94
N LEU A 68 -13.46 0.26 -0.21
CA LEU A 68 -13.02 -1.13 -0.09
C LEU A 68 -14.06 -2.02 0.60
N HIS A 69 -14.69 -1.54 1.68
CA HIS A 69 -15.75 -2.30 2.38
C HIS A 69 -16.96 -2.57 1.50
N SER A 70 -17.26 -1.67 0.57
CA SER A 70 -18.40 -1.82 -0.34
C SER A 70 -18.19 -2.93 -1.39
N ILE A 71 -16.92 -3.27 -1.69
CA ILE A 71 -16.56 -4.17 -2.80
C ILE A 71 -16.02 -5.52 -2.29
N LEU A 72 -15.14 -5.50 -1.28
CA LEU A 72 -14.44 -6.68 -0.79
C LEU A 72 -15.20 -7.38 0.31
N ASP A 73 -15.00 -8.69 0.41
CA ASP A 73 -15.54 -9.49 1.51
C ASP A 73 -14.83 -9.17 2.84
N GLU A 74 -15.12 -9.98 3.86
CA GLU A 74 -14.58 -9.77 5.20
C GLU A 74 -13.07 -9.97 5.31
N ASP A 75 -12.44 -10.66 4.35
CA ASP A 75 -10.98 -10.84 4.32
C ASP A 75 -10.27 -9.58 3.81
N GLY A 76 -10.97 -8.73 3.05
CA GLY A 76 -10.48 -7.43 2.59
C GLY A 76 -9.36 -7.53 1.55
N LEU A 77 -8.55 -6.46 1.45
CA LEU A 77 -7.37 -6.39 0.59
C LEU A 77 -6.11 -6.44 1.46
N VAL A 78 -5.22 -7.37 1.16
CA VAL A 78 -3.85 -7.39 1.69
C VAL A 78 -2.86 -7.25 0.55
N LEU A 79 -1.68 -6.69 0.84
CA LEU A 79 -0.66 -6.37 -0.15
C LEU A 79 0.66 -7.01 0.26
N ASP A 80 1.21 -7.87 -0.61
CA ASP A 80 2.54 -8.45 -0.42
C ASP A 80 3.60 -7.65 -1.19
N VAL A 81 4.76 -7.42 -0.57
CA VAL A 81 5.87 -6.72 -1.23
C VAL A 81 6.56 -7.64 -2.23
N VAL A 82 6.56 -7.25 -3.49
CA VAL A 82 7.30 -7.91 -4.58
C VAL A 82 8.72 -7.35 -4.59
N ASP A 83 8.87 -6.07 -4.92
CA ASP A 83 10.17 -5.41 -4.97
C ASP A 83 10.17 -3.98 -4.40
N VAL A 84 11.36 -3.48 -4.08
CA VAL A 84 11.61 -2.11 -3.60
C VAL A 84 12.81 -1.54 -4.33
N HIS A 85 12.60 -0.41 -5.01
CA HIS A 85 13.64 0.35 -5.69
C HIS A 85 13.78 1.75 -5.10
N GLY A 86 15.01 2.25 -4.97
CA GLY A 86 15.31 3.56 -4.36
C GLY A 86 15.47 3.49 -2.84
N GLY A 87 15.38 4.63 -2.17
CA GLY A 87 15.69 4.79 -0.75
C GLY A 87 17.19 4.87 -0.46
N GLY A 88 17.52 4.96 0.82
CA GLY A 88 18.89 5.14 1.31
C GLY A 88 19.43 6.52 0.94
N ILE A 89 20.06 6.65 -0.23
CA ILE A 89 20.55 7.93 -0.73
C ILE A 89 19.46 8.73 -1.45
N ASP A 90 18.49 8.04 -2.04
CA ASP A 90 17.39 8.66 -2.78
C ASP A 90 16.24 8.98 -1.82
N GLU A 91 15.65 10.16 -1.99
CA GLU A 91 14.51 10.62 -1.18
C GLU A 91 13.20 9.92 -1.52
N TRP A 92 13.19 9.17 -2.61
CA TRP A 92 12.03 8.46 -3.14
C TRP A 92 12.29 6.95 -3.14
N ALA A 93 11.20 6.19 -3.15
CA ALA A 93 11.22 4.77 -3.43
C ALA A 93 9.98 4.37 -4.23
N VAL A 94 10.11 3.33 -5.04
CA VAL A 94 9.01 2.64 -5.70
C VAL A 94 8.88 1.27 -5.05
N VAL A 95 7.67 0.94 -4.60
CA VAL A 95 7.35 -0.35 -4.00
C VAL A 95 6.36 -1.07 -4.90
N GLU A 96 6.76 -2.21 -5.42
CA GLU A 96 5.88 -3.10 -6.18
C GLU A 96 5.12 -4.00 -5.20
N LEU A 97 3.80 -4.02 -5.34
CA LEU A 97 2.90 -4.73 -4.43
C LEU A 97 2.00 -5.69 -5.21
N LYS A 98 1.85 -6.91 -4.69
CA LYS A 98 0.86 -7.88 -5.17
C LYS A 98 -0.37 -7.85 -4.29
N GLY A 99 -1.52 -7.45 -4.85
CA GLY A 99 -2.79 -7.43 -4.14
C GLY A 99 -3.45 -8.80 -4.06
N ARG A 100 -3.95 -9.15 -2.87
CA ARG A 100 -4.80 -10.32 -2.64
C ARG A 100 -6.07 -9.90 -1.91
N GLY A 101 -7.21 -10.21 -2.50
CA GLY A 101 -8.52 -10.00 -1.91
C GLY A 101 -9.59 -10.70 -2.72
N ARG A 102 -10.78 -10.82 -2.16
CA ARG A 102 -11.95 -11.39 -2.84
C ARG A 102 -13.10 -10.39 -2.79
N CYS A 103 -13.80 -10.23 -3.91
CA CYS A 103 -14.99 -9.39 -3.96
C CYS A 103 -16.17 -10.11 -3.31
N ARG A 104 -17.12 -9.35 -2.75
CA ARG A 104 -18.34 -9.90 -2.13
C ARG A 104 -19.20 -10.75 -3.07
N ASN A 105 -19.10 -10.52 -4.38
CA ASN A 105 -19.79 -11.32 -5.39
C ASN A 105 -19.11 -12.67 -5.69
N GLY A 106 -18.02 -13.01 -4.98
CA GLY A 106 -17.26 -14.25 -5.17
C GLY A 106 -16.25 -14.20 -6.32
N GLU A 107 -16.20 -13.11 -7.08
CA GLU A 107 -15.19 -12.89 -8.10
C GLU A 107 -13.89 -12.34 -7.48
N TYR A 108 -12.77 -12.59 -8.12
CA TYR A 108 -11.51 -11.93 -7.74
C TYR A 108 -11.49 -10.54 -8.39
N PRO A 109 -11.09 -9.48 -7.66
CA PRO A 109 -11.02 -8.11 -8.22
C PRO A 109 -10.02 -8.00 -9.38
N TYR A 110 -9.10 -8.96 -9.52
CA TYR A 110 -8.10 -9.01 -10.59
C TYR A 110 -7.90 -10.43 -11.13
N HIS A 111 -8.02 -10.58 -12.45
CA HIS A 111 -7.55 -11.71 -13.24
C HIS A 111 -6.20 -11.34 -13.85
N ASP A 112 -5.13 -11.25 -13.04
CA ASP A 112 -3.77 -11.16 -13.59
C ASP A 112 -3.41 -12.52 -14.19
N ARG A 113 -3.78 -12.74 -15.46
CA ARG A 113 -3.08 -13.70 -16.30
C ARG A 113 -1.77 -13.06 -16.74
N LEU A 114 -0.80 -13.01 -15.83
CA LEU A 114 0.59 -13.07 -16.27
C LEU A 114 0.83 -14.54 -16.60
N ASN A 115 1.07 -14.80 -17.88
CA ASN A 115 1.24 -16.12 -18.47
C ASN A 115 2.20 -16.99 -17.64
N ASP A 116 1.74 -18.18 -17.27
CA ASP A 116 2.61 -19.34 -17.00
C ASP A 116 3.16 -19.89 -18.32
#